data_AF-A0A3S2ELI2-F1
#
_entry.id   AF-A0A3S2ELI2-F1
#
_cell.length_a   1.000
_cell.length_b   1.000
_cell.length_c   1.000
_cell.angle_alpha   90.00
_cell.angle_beta   90.00
_cell.angle_gamma   90.00
#
_symmetry.space_group_name_H-M   'P 1'
#
loop_
_entity.id
_entity.type
_entity.pdbx_description
1 polymer ?
#
loop_
_entity_poly.entity_id
_entity_poly.type
_entity_poly.pdbx_seq_one_letter_code
_entity_poly.pdbx_strand_id
1 'polypeptide(L)'
;MTSNTILRAARRTFIAGAAALLVSAVAVPSFTAPTFAADGPASVADLAQGLLGAVVNISTSQTVKGTEGPGAVPMPQLPEG
;
A
#
# COMPACT_ATOMS: atom_id res chain seq x y z
N MET A 1 11.02 70.75 -19.66
CA MET A 1 11.39 69.63 -18.75
C MET A 1 10.28 68.59 -18.54
N THR A 2 9.18 68.62 -19.30
CA THR A 2 7.98 67.78 -19.07
C THR A 2 7.92 66.50 -19.92
N SER A 3 8.70 66.40 -21.00
CA SER A 3 8.62 65.28 -21.95
C SER A 3 9.24 63.98 -21.43
N ASN A 4 10.27 64.07 -20.57
CA ASN A 4 10.99 62.90 -20.06
C ASN A 4 10.21 62.14 -18.97
N THR A 5 9.31 62.80 -18.26
CA THR A 5 8.46 62.18 -17.21
C THR A 5 7.34 61.34 -17.82
N ILE A 6 6.72 61.82 -18.90
CA ILE A 6 5.65 61.10 -19.61
C ILE A 6 6.21 59.83 -20.27
N LEU A 7 7.38 59.93 -20.91
CA LEU A 7 8.02 58.79 -21.55
C LEU A 7 8.49 57.72 -20.54
N ARG A 8 8.93 58.14 -19.34
CA ARG A 8 9.28 57.22 -18.25
C ARG A 8 8.06 56.53 -17.66
N ALA A 9 6.95 57.24 -17.50
CA ALA A 9 5.69 56.67 -17.02
C ALA A 9 5.13 55.62 -18.01
N ALA A 10 5.11 55.94 -19.31
CA ALA A 10 4.65 55.03 -20.35
C ALA A 10 5.51 53.75 -20.47
N ARG A 11 6.84 53.87 -20.32
CA ARG A 11 7.73 52.70 -20.29
C ARG A 11 7.50 51.82 -19.06
N ARG A 12 7.20 52.44 -17.90
CA ARG A 12 6.98 51.73 -16.64
C ARG A 12 5.64 50.97 -16.64
N THR A 13 4.60 51.53 -17.26
CA THR A 13 3.32 50.84 -17.45
C THR A 13 3.41 49.71 -18.47
N PHE A 14 4.19 49.89 -19.53
CA PHE A 14 4.43 48.84 -20.53
C PHE A 14 5.18 47.63 -19.94
N ILE A 15 6.23 47.87 -19.14
CA ILE A 15 6.99 46.81 -18.46
C ILE A 15 6.12 46.07 -17.43
N ALA A 16 5.28 46.79 -16.67
CA ALA A 16 4.37 46.18 -15.71
C ALA A 16 3.29 45.32 -16.39
N GLY A 17 2.74 45.76 -17.52
CA GLY A 17 1.78 45.00 -18.30
C GLY A 17 2.38 43.72 -18.91
N ALA A 18 3.62 43.81 -19.42
CA ALA A 18 4.33 42.65 -19.95
C ALA A 18 4.69 41.62 -18.86
N ALA A 19 5.07 42.08 -17.66
CA ALA A 19 5.34 41.18 -16.53
C ALA A 19 4.07 40.46 -16.04
N ALA A 20 2.92 41.14 -16.01
CA ALA A 20 1.65 40.53 -15.62
C ALA A 20 1.20 39.43 -16.62
N LEU A 21 1.45 39.62 -17.92
CA LEU A 21 1.18 38.62 -18.96
C LEU A 21 2.12 37.40 -18.91
N LEU A 22 3.36 37.57 -18.45
CA LEU A 22 4.29 36.44 -18.27
C LEU A 22 3.95 35.60 -17.03
N VAL A 23 3.41 36.22 -15.97
CA VAL A 23 2.98 35.50 -14.76
C VAL A 23 1.70 34.69 -15.00
N SER A 24 0.76 35.18 -15.81
CA SER A 24 -0.46 34.44 -16.15
C SER A 24 -0.23 33.24 -17.08
N ALA A 25 0.91 33.19 -17.79
CA ALA A 25 1.27 32.06 -18.66
C ALA A 25 1.78 30.81 -17.91
N VAL A 26 2.10 30.91 -16.62
CA VAL A 26 2.64 29.79 -15.82
C VAL A 26 1.54 28.96 -15.15
N ALA A 27 0.32 29.49 -15.04
CA ALA A 27 -0.81 28.79 -14.43
C ALA A 27 -1.56 27.92 -15.45
N VAL A 28 -0.85 27.00 -16.11
CA VAL A 28 -1.50 25.95 -16.90
C VAL A 28 -1.97 24.89 -15.91
N PRO A 29 -3.29 24.61 -15.77
CA PRO A 29 -3.74 23.52 -14.92
C PRO A 29 -3.19 22.21 -15.51
N SER A 30 -2.29 21.57 -14.78
CA SER A 30 -1.78 20.25 -15.12
C SER A 30 -2.92 19.24 -15.02
N PHE A 31 -3.42 18.76 -16.17
CA PHE A 31 -4.35 17.64 -16.19
C PHE A 31 -3.60 16.38 -15.74
N THR A 32 -3.87 15.91 -14.53
CA THR A 32 -3.38 14.62 -14.07
C THR A 32 -4.10 13.53 -14.85
N ALA A 33 -3.36 12.66 -15.53
CA ALA A 33 -3.94 11.47 -16.14
C ALA A 33 -4.58 10.62 -15.03
N PRO A 34 -5.78 10.04 -15.24
CA PRO A 34 -6.34 9.11 -14.29
C PRO A 34 -5.37 7.94 -14.12
N THR A 35 -4.91 7.73 -12.90
CA THR A 35 -4.15 6.52 -12.56
C THR A 35 -5.15 5.37 -12.48
N PHE A 36 -5.02 4.41 -13.40
CA PHE A 36 -5.76 3.16 -13.29
C PHE A 36 -5.04 2.29 -12.27
N ALA A 37 -5.79 1.79 -11.29
CA ALA A 37 -5.24 0.78 -10.38
C ALA A 37 -4.70 -0.38 -11.22
N ALA A 38 -3.46 -0.78 -10.96
CA ALA A 38 -2.89 -1.96 -11.59
C ALA A 38 -3.78 -3.16 -11.25
N ASP A 39 -3.99 -4.05 -12.23
CA ASP A 39 -4.69 -5.30 -12.00
C ASP A 39 -4.04 -6.05 -10.83
N GLY A 40 -4.89 -6.67 -10.01
CA GLY A 40 -4.44 -7.48 -8.88
C GLY A 40 -3.59 -8.68 -9.32
N PRO A 41 -3.03 -9.44 -8.36
CA PRO A 41 -2.33 -10.67 -8.69
C PRO A 41 -3.22 -11.62 -9.48
N ALA A 42 -2.61 -12.40 -10.38
CA ALA A 42 -3.30 -13.41 -11.15
C ALA A 42 -4.08 -14.37 -10.22
N SER A 43 -5.26 -14.80 -10.68
CA SER A 43 -6.14 -15.68 -9.91
C SER A 43 -5.46 -17.03 -9.63
N VAL A 44 -5.68 -17.56 -8.43
CA VAL A 44 -5.27 -18.93 -8.03
C VAL A 44 -6.41 -19.95 -8.17
N ALA A 45 -7.53 -19.57 -8.76
CA ALA A 45 -8.74 -20.40 -8.83
C ALA A 45 -8.49 -21.77 -9.49
N ASP A 46 -7.69 -21.82 -10.56
CA ASP A 46 -7.39 -23.06 -11.29
C ASP A 46 -6.58 -24.04 -10.44
N LEU A 47 -5.58 -23.52 -9.71
CA LEU A 47 -4.80 -24.32 -8.76
C LEU A 47 -5.67 -24.76 -7.58
N ALA A 48 -6.45 -23.85 -7.01
CA ALA A 48 -7.33 -24.15 -5.88
C ALA A 48 -8.31 -25.27 -6.24
N GLN A 49 -8.92 -25.24 -7.42
CA GLN A 49 -9.90 -26.23 -7.86
C GLN A 49 -9.34 -27.67 -7.86
N GLY A 50 -8.07 -27.86 -8.23
CA GLY A 50 -7.39 -29.17 -8.15
C GLY A 50 -7.03 -29.60 -6.73
N LEU A 51 -6.87 -28.65 -5.81
CA LEU A 51 -6.44 -28.91 -4.43
C LEU A 51 -7.61 -29.00 -3.44
N LEU A 52 -8.81 -28.51 -3.77
CA LEU A 52 -9.97 -28.53 -2.87
C LEU A 52 -10.30 -29.93 -2.34
N GLY A 53 -10.22 -30.96 -3.19
CA GLY A 53 -10.48 -32.34 -2.80
C GLY A 53 -9.30 -33.04 -2.12
N ALA A 54 -8.10 -32.46 -2.17
CA ALA A 54 -6.90 -33.02 -1.57
C ALA A 54 -6.78 -32.70 -0.08
N VAL A 55 -7.53 -31.70 0.43
CA VAL A 55 -7.45 -31.25 1.81
C VAL A 55 -8.57 -31.88 2.64
N VAL A 56 -8.18 -32.64 3.65
CA VAL A 56 -9.10 -33.19 4.66
C VAL A 56 -8.88 -32.49 5.99
N ASN A 57 -9.98 -32.18 6.69
CA ASN A 57 -9.88 -31.64 8.03
C ASN A 57 -9.64 -32.79 9.02
N ILE A 58 -8.52 -32.76 9.74
CA ILE A 58 -8.18 -33.76 10.75
C ILE A 58 -8.28 -33.10 12.12
N SER A 59 -9.09 -33.67 12.99
CA SER A 59 -9.22 -33.23 14.38
C SER A 59 -9.15 -34.45 15.29
N THR A 60 -8.14 -34.49 16.15
CA THR A 60 -7.97 -35.57 17.13
C THR A 60 -7.81 -34.95 18.51
N SER A 61 -8.58 -35.44 19.48
CA SER A 61 -8.45 -35.06 20.89
C SER A 61 -7.98 -36.26 21.70
N GLN A 62 -6.83 -36.15 22.35
CA GLN A 62 -6.34 -37.17 23.27
C GLN A 62 -6.49 -36.67 24.71
N THR A 63 -7.18 -37.43 25.54
CA THR A 63 -7.20 -37.21 26.98
C THR A 63 -6.24 -38.20 27.64
N VAL A 64 -5.11 -37.69 28.13
CA VAL A 64 -4.14 -38.50 28.90
C VAL A 64 -4.61 -38.53 30.35
N LYS A 65 -5.03 -39.71 30.83
CA LYS A 65 -5.17 -39.95 32.26
C LYS A 65 -3.78 -40.23 32.81
N GLY A 66 -3.36 -39.45 33.81
CA GLY A 66 -2.10 -39.68 34.54
C GLY A 66 -2.13 -41.01 35.30
N THR A 67 -1.14 -41.23 36.16
CA THR A 67 -0.83 -42.47 36.90
C THR A 67 -1.94 -43.06 37.79
N GLU A 68 -3.15 -42.53 37.74
CA GLU A 68 -4.26 -42.80 38.66
C GLU A 68 -5.38 -43.66 38.04
N GLY A 69 -5.21 -44.14 36.79
CA GLY A 69 -6.18 -45.02 36.12
C GLY A 69 -5.83 -46.53 36.19
N PRO A 70 -6.80 -47.45 36.04
CA PRO A 70 -6.57 -48.91 36.00
C PRO A 70 -5.64 -49.44 34.89
N GLY A 71 -5.12 -48.56 34.03
CA GLY A 71 -4.14 -48.84 32.97
C GLY A 71 -2.94 -47.88 33.00
N ALA A 72 -2.66 -47.24 34.13
CA ALA A 72 -1.50 -46.39 34.32
C ALA A 72 -0.20 -47.19 34.14
N VAL A 73 0.69 -46.70 33.27
CA VAL A 73 2.00 -47.32 33.06
C VAL A 73 2.90 -46.96 34.24
N PRO A 74 3.48 -47.93 34.97
CA PRO A 74 4.37 -47.64 36.09
C PRO A 74 5.57 -46.82 35.64
N MET A 75 5.96 -45.84 36.46
CA MET A 75 7.09 -44.96 36.15
C MET A 75 8.39 -45.78 36.08
N PRO A 76 9.15 -45.72 34.96
CA PRO A 76 10.40 -46.45 34.82
C PRO A 76 11.43 -45.99 35.86
N GLN A 77 12.11 -46.93 36.53
CA GLN A 77 13.23 -46.61 37.39
C GLN A 77 14.45 -46.29 36.51
N LEU A 78 14.94 -45.05 36.59
CA LEU A 78 16.18 -44.64 35.96
C LEU A 78 17.33 -44.84 36.95
N PRO A 79 18.48 -45.40 36.54
CA PRO A 79 19.62 -45.58 37.43
C PRO A 79 20.18 -44.22 37.88
N GLU A 80 20.61 -44.14 39.13
CA GLU A 80 21.37 -43.00 39.65
C GLU A 80 22.72 -42.89 38.92
N GLY A 81 23.02 -41.68 38.44
CA GLY A 81 24.28 -41.34 37.77
C GLY A 81 25.42 -41.04 38.71
#